data_AF-A0A0R2F108-F1
#
_entry.id   AF-A0A0R2F108-F1
#
_cell.length_a   1.000
_cell.length_b   1.000
_cell.length_c   1.000
_cell.angle_alpha   90.00
_cell.angle_beta   90.00
_cell.angle_gamma   90.00
#
_symmetry.space_group_name_H-M   'P 1'
#
loop_
_entity.id
_entity.type
_entity.pdbx_description
1 polymer ?
#
loop_
_entity_poly.entity_id
_entity_poly.type
_entity_poly.pdbx_seq_one_letter_code
_entity_poly.pdbx_strand_id
1 'polypeptide(L)' 'MTNDDGISLNSLVKSKRNKSGVVGVSYNPANNRWFARLRYQGRYVLLKSCQTFDEAVALRKAAEYQYLGKPTEELAESVQ' A
#
# COMPACT_ATOMS: atom_id res chain seq x y z
N MET A 1 -7.36 13.81 1.15
CA MET A 1 -8.61 13.29 1.74
C MET A 1 -8.27 11.95 2.36
N THR A 2 -8.55 11.83 3.64
CA THR A 2 -8.30 10.64 4.47
C THR A 2 -9.67 10.21 4.98
N ASN A 3 -10.00 8.92 4.95
CA ASN A 3 -11.27 8.43 5.52
C ASN A 3 -11.26 8.62 7.06
N ASP A 4 -12.43 8.51 7.70
CA ASP A 4 -12.62 8.64 9.16
C ASP A 4 -11.62 7.79 9.97
N ASP A 5 -11.24 6.62 9.45
CA ASP A 5 -10.22 5.73 10.03
C ASP A 5 -8.76 6.23 9.91
N GLY A 6 -8.53 7.43 9.37
CA GLY A 6 -7.19 7.96 9.14
C GLY A 6 -6.46 7.29 7.98
N ILE A 7 -7.15 6.50 7.15
CA ILE A 7 -6.59 5.82 5.99
C ILE A 7 -6.63 6.75 4.78
N SER A 8 -5.49 6.92 4.11
CA SER A 8 -5.43 7.72 2.87
C SER A 8 -6.13 6.97 1.73
N LEU A 9 -7.04 7.62 1.00
CA LEU A 9 -7.72 7.03 -0.18
C LEU A 9 -6.72 6.48 -1.23
N ASN A 10 -5.58 7.16 -1.43
CA ASN A 10 -4.49 6.69 -2.31
C ASN A 10 -3.86 5.37 -1.85
N SER A 11 -4.10 4.97 -0.60
CA SER A 11 -3.65 3.70 -0.03
C SER A 11 -4.68 2.59 -0.19
N LEU A 12 -5.91 2.92 -0.59
CA LEU A 12 -7.04 2.00 -0.74
C LEU A 12 -7.36 1.75 -2.22
N VAL A 13 -7.30 2.79 -3.06
CA VAL A 13 -7.75 2.71 -4.45
C VAL A 13 -6.59 2.39 -5.39
N LYS A 14 -6.71 1.29 -6.15
CA LYS A 14 -5.85 1.00 -7.30
C LYS A 14 -6.17 2.01 -8.41
N SER A 15 -5.29 2.99 -8.64
CA SER A 15 -5.43 3.89 -9.80
C SER A 15 -5.15 3.12 -11.10
N LYS A 16 -5.86 3.45 -12.20
CA LYS A 16 -5.59 2.93 -13.56
C LYS A 16 -4.13 3.10 -14.03
N ARG A 17 -3.38 4.03 -13.43
CA ARG A 17 -1.94 4.24 -13.70
C ARG A 17 -1.02 3.28 -12.93
N ASN A 18 -1.56 2.43 -12.06
CA ASN A 18 -0.76 1.50 -11.29
C ASN A 18 -0.30 0.32 -12.18
N LYS A 19 0.97 0.35 -12.59
CA LYS A 19 1.60 -0.74 -13.35
C LYS A 19 1.91 -1.98 -12.52
N SER A 20 1.98 -1.89 -11.18
CA SER A 20 2.31 -3.02 -10.31
C SER A 20 1.09 -3.85 -9.89
N GLY A 21 -0.13 -3.33 -10.08
CA GLY A 21 -1.37 -4.00 -9.68
C GLY A 21 -1.64 -4.02 -8.17
N VAL A 22 -0.72 -3.52 -7.34
CA VAL A 22 -0.82 -3.50 -5.87
C VAL A 22 -0.67 -2.07 -5.34
N VAL A 23 -1.60 -1.64 -4.49
CA VAL A 23 -1.59 -0.28 -3.93
C VAL A 23 -0.39 -0.10 -3.00
N GLY A 24 0.32 1.02 -3.14
CA GLY A 24 1.47 1.31 -2.30
C GLY A 24 2.73 0.48 -2.58
N VAL A 25 2.71 -0.39 -3.62
CA VAL A 25 3.90 -1.08 -4.12
C VAL A 25 4.31 -0.45 -5.45
N SER A 26 5.56 -0.04 -5.58
CA SER A 26 6.09 0.62 -6.77
C SER A 26 7.47 0.10 -7.11
N TYR A 27 7.74 -0.15 -8.39
CA TYR A 27 9.05 -0.58 -8.87
C TYR A 27 9.93 0.64 -9.15
N ASN A 28 11.16 0.63 -8.65
CA ASN A 28 12.17 1.64 -8.94
C ASN A 28 13.22 1.05 -9.91
N PRO A 29 13.20 1.43 -11.20
CA PRO A 29 14.14 0.91 -12.18
C PRO A 29 15.58 1.39 -11.97
N ALA A 30 15.78 2.52 -11.27
CA ALA A 30 17.14 3.06 -11.06
C ALA A 30 18.00 2.16 -10.17
N ASN A 31 17.38 1.43 -9.24
CA ASN A 31 18.07 0.53 -8.31
C ASN A 31 17.59 -0.92 -8.43
N ASN A 32 16.77 -1.23 -9.43
CA ASN A 32 16.14 -2.54 -9.62
C ASN A 32 15.47 -3.07 -8.32
N ARG A 33 14.77 -2.18 -7.60
CA ARG A 33 14.21 -2.46 -6.27
C ARG A 33 12.73 -2.14 -6.22
N TRP A 34 12.00 -2.95 -5.48
CA TRP A 34 10.59 -2.74 -5.18
C TRP A 34 10.45 -1.94 -3.90
N PHE A 35 9.53 -0.98 -3.88
CA PHE A 35 9.27 -0.13 -2.73
C PHE A 35 7.85 -0.36 -2.25
N ALA A 36 7.71 -0.70 -0.97
CA ALA A 36 6.45 -0.82 -0.28
C ALA A 36 6.29 0.36 0.68
N ARG A 37 5.18 1.08 0.53
CA ARG A 37 4.83 2.21 1.41
C ARG A 37 3.39 2.10 1.87
N LEU A 38 3.12 2.38 3.14
CA LEU A 38 1.77 2.48 3.71
C LEU A 38 1.68 3.77 4.52
N ARG A 39 0.64 4.55 4.24
CA ARG A 39 0.33 5.77 4.99
C ARG A 39 -0.91 5.54 5.84
N TYR A 40 -0.76 5.73 7.15
CA TYR A 40 -1.82 5.56 8.15
C TYR A 40 -1.82 6.76 9.09
N GLN A 41 -3.00 7.32 9.37
CA GLN A 41 -3.21 8.52 10.17
C GLN A 41 -2.28 9.68 9.79
N GLY A 42 -2.10 9.91 8.49
CA GLY A 42 -1.26 11.00 7.98
C GLY A 42 0.24 10.76 8.05
N ARG A 43 0.72 9.61 8.56
CA ARG A 43 2.15 9.27 8.66
C ARG A 43 2.50 8.01 7.85
N TYR A 44 3.76 7.90 7.41
CA TYR A 44 4.26 6.68 6.78
C TYR A 44 4.58 5.65 7.87
N VAL A 45 3.78 4.59 7.93
CA VAL A 45 3.98 3.48 8.88
C VAL A 45 4.81 2.36 8.26
N LEU A 46 4.76 2.23 6.93
CA LEU A 46 5.64 1.36 6.15
C LEU A 46 6.38 2.22 5.13
N LEU A 47 7.70 2.11 5.11
CA LEU A 47 8.58 2.70 4.10
C LEU A 47 9.81 1.82 3.94
N LYS A 48 9.69 0.74 3.16
CA LYS A 48 10.78 -0.22 2.95
C LYS A 48 10.99 -0.55 1.47
N SER A 49 12.23 -0.84 1.12
CA SER A 49 12.62 -1.35 -0.20
C SER A 49 13.01 -2.82 -0.14
N CYS A 50 12.56 -3.60 -1.11
CA CYS A 50 12.82 -5.03 -1.27
C CYS A 50 13.47 -5.31 -2.62
N GLN A 51 14.06 -6.51 -2.73
CA GLN A 51 14.66 -6.95 -3.99
C GLN A 51 13.59 -7.49 -4.94
N THR A 52 12.56 -8.15 -4.39
CA THR A 52 11.51 -8.81 -5.16
C THR A 52 10.15 -8.15 -4.98
N PHE A 53 9.27 -8.36 -5.97
CA PHE A 53 7.88 -7.90 -5.92
C PHE A 53 7.13 -8.56 -4.77
N ASP A 54 7.30 -9.87 -4.63
CA ASP A 54 6.60 -10.67 -3.63
C ASP A 54 6.90 -10.20 -2.21
N GLU A 55 8.17 -9.93 -1.89
CA GLU A 55 8.55 -9.33 -0.60
C GLU A 55 7.88 -7.98 -0.35
N ALA A 56 7.81 -7.12 -1.37
CA ALA A 56 7.17 -5.82 -1.23
C ALA A 56 5.66 -5.95 -0.99
N VAL A 57 5.01 -6.92 -1.64
CA VAL A 57 3.59 -7.25 -1.41
C VAL A 57 3.39 -7.84 -0.01
N ALA A 58 4.25 -8.75 0.43
CA ALA A 58 4.20 -9.34 1.76
C ALA A 58 4.36 -8.28 2.85
N LEU A 59 5.34 -7.37 2.73
CA LEU A 59 5.51 -6.25 3.65
C LEU A 59 4.28 -5.34 3.67
N ARG A 60 3.69 -5.07 2.51
CA ARG A 60 2.48 -4.25 2.40
C ARG A 60 1.31 -4.92 3.11
N LYS A 61 1.03 -6.20 2.83
CA LYS A 61 -0.04 -6.99 3.47
C LYS A 61 0.16 -7.10 4.98
N ALA A 62 1.39 -7.34 5.44
CA ALA A 62 1.71 -7.39 6.87
C ALA A 62 1.44 -6.04 7.55
N ALA A 63 1.81 -4.91 6.93
CA ALA A 63 1.51 -3.60 7.46
C ALA A 63 0.00 -3.29 7.44
N GLU A 64 -0.72 -3.72 6.41
CA GLU A 64 -2.18 -3.59 6.37
C GLU A 64 -2.83 -4.37 7.51
N TYR A 65 -2.43 -5.62 7.73
CA TYR A 65 -2.91 -6.41 8.85
C TYR A 65 -2.57 -5.76 10.21
N GLN A 66 -1.35 -5.23 10.35
CA GLN A 66 -0.89 -4.64 11.60
C GLN A 66 -1.55 -3.29 11.94
N TYR A 67 -1.76 -2.42 10.94
CA TYR A 67 -2.25 -1.05 11.15
C TYR A 67 -3.73 -0.87 10.82
N LEU A 68 -4.25 -1.57 9.83
CA LEU A 68 -5.65 -1.49 9.39
C LEU A 68 -6.51 -2.61 9.98
N GLY A 69 -5.89 -3.70 10.47
CA GLY A 69 -6.58 -4.90 10.95
C GLY A 69 -7.29 -5.70 9.86
N LYS A 70 -7.34 -5.21 8.62
CA LYS A 70 -8.03 -5.78 7.46
C LYS A 70 -7.26 -5.53 6.16
N PRO A 71 -7.36 -6.44 5.18
CA PRO A 71 -6.77 -6.23 3.86
C PRO A 71 -7.44 -5.05 3.14
N THR A 72 -6.67 -4.28 2.38
CA THR A 72 -7.18 -3.09 1.68
C THR A 72 -8.20 -3.43 0.59
N GLU A 73 -8.20 -4.67 0.08
CA GLU A 73 -9.18 -5.17 -0.88
C GLU A 73 -10.61 -5.17 -0.32
N GLU A 74 -10.78 -5.47 0.97
CA GLU A 74 -12.09 -5.48 1.65
C GLU A 74 -12.58 -4.06 1.98
N LEU A 75 -11.65 -3.13 2.22
CA LEU A 75 -11.96 -1.71 2.45
C LEU A 75 -12.28 -0.97 1.14
N ALA A 76 -11.76 -1.43 0.00
CA ALA A 76 -12.04 -0.83 -1.30
C ALA A 76 -13.49 -1.06 -1.77
N GLU A 77 -14.11 -2.19 -1.39
CA GLU A 77 -15.52 -2.50 -1.72
C GLU A 77 -16.53 -1.68 -0.89
N SER A 78 -16.15 -1.16 0.27
CA SER A 78 -17.02 -0.32 1.11
C SER A 78 -17.06 1.15 0.71
N VAL A 79 -16.30 1.56 -0.33
CA VAL A 79 -16.22 2.96 -0.82
C VAL A 79 -16.94 3.12 -2.18
N GLN A 80 -17.84 2.19 -2.53
CA GLN A 80 -18.69 2.29 -3.72
C GLN A 80 -20.05 2.93 -3.44
#